data_AF-A0A752E3H5-F1
#
_entry.id   AF-A0A752E3H5-F1
#
_cell.length_a   1.000
_cell.length_b   1.000
_cell.length_c   1.000
_cell.angle_alpha   90.00
_cell.angle_beta   90.00
_cell.angle_gamma   90.00
#
_symmetry.space_group_name_H-M   'P 1'
#
loop_
_entity.id
_entity.type
_entity.pdbx_description
1 polymer ?
#
loop_
_entity_poly.entity_id
_entity_poly.type
_entity_poly.pdbx_seq_one_letter_code
_entity_poly.pdbx_strand_id
1 'polypeptide(L)'
;MVAELTALRDQIDDVDKALLNLLAKRLELVAKVGEVKSRFGLPIYVPEREASMLASRRAEAEAIGVPPDLIEDVLRRVMRESYSSENDKGFKTLCPSLRPVVIVGGGGQMGRLFEKMLTLSGYQVRILEQQDWPRARDIVADAGMVIVSVPIHVTE
;
A
#
# COMPACT_ATOMS: atom_id res chain seq x y z
N MET A 1 -24.12 42.24 -3.73
CA MET A 1 -23.38 41.56 -4.82
C MET A 1 -21.99 41.08 -4.40
N VAL A 2 -20.96 41.93 -4.26
CA VAL A 2 -19.59 41.43 -3.90
C VAL A 2 -19.55 40.83 -2.49
N ALA A 3 -20.19 41.47 -1.51
CA ALA A 3 -20.20 40.97 -0.12
C ALA A 3 -20.98 39.65 0.06
N GLU A 4 -22.11 39.47 -0.65
CA GLU A 4 -22.88 38.22 -0.61
C GLU A 4 -22.11 37.07 -1.28
N LEU A 5 -21.40 37.35 -2.37
CA LEU A 5 -20.56 36.37 -3.02
C LEU A 5 -19.39 35.94 -2.12
N THR A 6 -18.77 36.88 -1.41
CA THR A 6 -17.72 36.58 -0.43
C THR A 6 -18.26 35.71 0.71
N ALA A 7 -19.41 36.07 1.28
CA ALA A 7 -20.02 35.29 2.37
C ALA A 7 -20.38 33.84 1.96
N LEU A 8 -20.77 33.62 0.70
CA LEU A 8 -20.99 32.27 0.17
C LEU A 8 -19.67 31.51 -0.04
N ARG A 9 -18.61 32.19 -0.47
CA ARG A 9 -17.28 31.58 -0.61
C ARG A 9 -16.70 31.17 0.75
N ASP A 10 -16.86 32.01 1.76
CA ASP A 10 -16.41 31.69 3.11
C ASP A 10 -17.11 30.43 3.65
N GLN A 11 -18.41 30.27 3.37
CA GLN A 11 -19.16 29.05 3.72
C GLN A 11 -18.67 27.82 2.95
N ILE A 12 -18.33 27.97 1.67
CA ILE A 12 -17.74 26.88 0.86
C ILE A 12 -16.38 26.49 1.44
N ASP A 13 -15.53 27.44 1.77
CA ASP A 13 -14.21 27.19 2.37
C ASP A 13 -14.33 26.42 3.68
N ASP A 14 -15.35 26.71 4.50
CA ASP A 14 -15.60 25.98 5.74
C ASP A 14 -16.09 24.55 5.49
N VAL A 15 -16.92 24.32 4.47
CA VAL A 15 -17.29 22.97 4.02
C VAL A 15 -16.07 22.21 3.52
N ASP A 16 -15.18 22.86 2.75
CA ASP A 16 -13.97 22.24 2.21
C ASP A 16 -12.98 21.86 3.33
N LYS A 17 -12.83 22.69 4.36
CA LYS A 17 -12.07 22.34 5.57
C LYS A 17 -12.69 21.14 6.29
N ALA A 18 -14.01 21.07 6.40
CA ALA A 18 -14.68 19.92 6.99
C ALA A 18 -14.44 18.63 6.18
N LEU A 19 -14.46 18.71 4.85
CA LEU A 19 -14.10 17.61 3.96
C LEU A 19 -12.66 17.14 4.17
N LEU A 20 -11.70 18.07 4.26
CA LEU A 20 -10.30 17.74 4.56
C LEU A 20 -10.15 16.98 5.88
N ASN A 21 -10.82 17.43 6.94
CA ASN A 21 -10.81 16.75 8.24
C ASN A 21 -11.43 15.35 8.18
N LEU A 22 -12.50 15.17 7.42
CA LEU A 22 -13.13 13.86 7.21
C LEU A 22 -12.23 12.91 6.42
N LEU A 23 -11.51 13.41 5.41
CA LEU A 23 -10.53 12.64 4.66
C LEU A 23 -9.36 12.20 5.54
N ALA A 24 -8.81 13.09 6.36
CA ALA A 24 -7.75 12.77 7.32
C ALA A 24 -8.20 11.65 8.28
N LYS A 25 -9.39 11.80 8.88
CA LYS A 25 -9.97 10.78 9.76
C LYS A 25 -10.17 9.43 9.04
N ARG A 26 -10.59 9.45 7.78
CA ARG A 26 -10.74 8.23 6.98
C ARG A 26 -9.39 7.55 6.76
N LEU A 27 -8.33 8.30 6.46
CA LEU A 27 -6.98 7.75 6.30
C LEU A 27 -6.46 7.12 7.59
N GLU A 28 -6.71 7.74 8.75
CA GLU A 28 -6.38 7.15 10.05
C GLU A 28 -7.13 5.83 10.31
N LEU A 29 -8.41 5.75 9.94
CA LEU A 29 -9.21 4.53 10.08
C LEU A 29 -8.71 3.43 9.15
N VAL A 30 -8.37 3.76 7.91
CA VAL A 30 -7.73 2.82 6.96
C VAL A 30 -6.45 2.27 7.57
N ALA A 31 -5.58 3.14 8.10
CA ALA A 31 -4.33 2.73 8.71
C ALA A 31 -4.53 1.72 9.86
N LYS A 32 -5.56 1.90 10.68
CA LYS A 32 -5.96 0.95 11.74
C LYS A 32 -6.51 -0.35 11.18
N VAL A 33 -7.30 -0.29 10.10
CA VAL A 33 -7.78 -1.49 9.40
C VAL A 33 -6.60 -2.29 8.83
N GLY A 34 -5.60 -1.63 8.26
CA GLY A 34 -4.36 -2.24 7.79
C GLY A 34 -3.60 -2.97 8.91
N GLU A 35 -3.48 -2.36 10.09
CA GLU A 35 -2.86 -3.00 11.28
C GLU A 35 -3.61 -4.26 11.72
N VAL A 36 -4.95 -4.20 11.77
CA VAL A 36 -5.78 -5.36 12.11
C VAL A 36 -5.64 -6.46 11.06
N LYS A 37 -5.76 -6.12 9.76
CA LYS A 37 -5.62 -7.09 8.66
C LYS A 37 -4.24 -7.73 8.67
N SER A 38 -3.17 -6.96 8.90
CA SER A 38 -1.80 -7.46 9.02
C SER A 38 -1.66 -8.47 10.17
N ARG A 39 -2.23 -8.17 11.35
CA ARG A 39 -2.21 -9.11 12.49
C ARG A 39 -2.85 -10.46 12.13
N PHE A 40 -3.98 -10.45 11.43
CA PHE A 40 -4.73 -11.67 11.10
C PHE A 40 -4.38 -12.29 9.73
N GLY A 41 -3.52 -11.66 8.93
CA GLY A 41 -3.16 -12.14 7.59
C GLY A 41 -4.33 -12.13 6.60
N LEU A 42 -5.29 -11.20 6.77
CA LEU A 42 -6.45 -11.10 5.89
C LEU A 42 -6.09 -10.37 4.59
N PRO A 43 -6.70 -10.76 3.45
CA PRO A 43 -6.45 -10.10 2.17
C PRO A 43 -6.82 -8.61 2.26
N ILE A 44 -5.96 -7.76 1.70
CA ILE A 44 -6.14 -6.31 1.67
C ILE A 44 -7.33 -5.95 0.77
N TYR A 45 -7.47 -6.66 -0.35
CA TYR A 45 -8.45 -6.41 -1.39
C TYR A 45 -9.62 -7.39 -1.33
N VAL A 46 -10.84 -6.87 -1.18
CA VAL A 46 -12.10 -7.63 -1.17
C VAL A 46 -13.10 -6.91 -2.09
N PRO A 47 -13.15 -7.27 -3.39
CA PRO A 47 -13.94 -6.56 -4.41
C PRO A 47 -15.43 -6.44 -4.06
N GLU A 48 -16.02 -7.52 -3.54
CA GLU A 48 -17.44 -7.56 -3.19
C GLU A 48 -17.81 -6.54 -2.11
N ARG A 49 -16.89 -6.33 -1.15
CA ARG A 49 -17.10 -5.35 -0.08
C ARG A 49 -17.05 -3.92 -0.60
N GLU A 50 -16.16 -3.62 -1.55
CA GLU A 50 -16.13 -2.32 -2.20
C GLU A 50 -17.39 -2.05 -3.00
N ALA A 51 -17.83 -3.04 -3.81
CA ALA A 51 -19.03 -2.92 -4.63
C ALA A 51 -20.28 -2.67 -3.78
N SER A 52 -20.45 -3.44 -2.69
CA SER A 52 -21.57 -3.25 -1.75
C SER A 52 -21.54 -1.88 -1.08
N MET A 53 -20.36 -1.41 -0.65
CA MET A 53 -20.23 -0.09 -0.03
C MET A 53 -20.55 1.04 -1.01
N LEU A 54 -20.02 0.98 -2.23
CA LEU A 54 -20.32 1.97 -3.28
C LEU A 54 -21.81 1.99 -3.61
N ALA A 55 -22.45 0.82 -3.75
CA ALA A 55 -23.90 0.74 -3.99
C ALA A 55 -24.72 1.41 -2.87
N SER A 56 -24.38 1.16 -1.60
CA SER A 56 -25.03 1.81 -0.46
C SER A 56 -24.86 3.33 -0.50
N ARG A 57 -23.65 3.83 -0.77
CA ARG A 57 -23.38 5.28 -0.79
C ARG A 57 -23.99 5.99 -1.98
N ARG A 58 -24.13 5.31 -3.12
CA ARG A 58 -24.90 5.82 -4.27
C ARG A 58 -26.37 6.05 -3.90
N ALA A 59 -27.00 5.07 -3.24
CA ALA A 59 -28.39 5.19 -2.79
C ALA A 59 -28.58 6.29 -1.73
N GLU A 60 -27.65 6.40 -0.78
CA GLU A 60 -27.65 7.48 0.22
C GLU A 60 -27.51 8.86 -0.43
N ALA A 61 -26.62 9.01 -1.41
CA ALA A 61 -26.42 10.26 -2.14
C ALA A 61 -27.67 10.67 -2.93
N GLU A 62 -28.29 9.72 -3.62
CA GLU A 62 -29.54 9.96 -4.36
C GLU A 62 -30.65 10.46 -3.43
N ALA A 63 -30.77 9.88 -2.23
CA ALA A 63 -31.78 10.27 -1.24
C ALA A 63 -31.63 11.72 -0.72
N ILE A 64 -30.42 12.30 -0.80
CA ILE A 64 -30.14 13.67 -0.35
C ILE A 64 -29.90 14.65 -1.51
N GLY A 65 -30.16 14.23 -2.76
CA GLY A 65 -30.00 15.07 -3.95
C GLY A 65 -28.55 15.28 -4.40
N VAL A 66 -27.62 14.44 -3.95
CA VAL A 66 -26.23 14.42 -4.44
C VAL A 66 -26.14 13.45 -5.62
N PRO A 67 -25.51 13.83 -6.75
CA PRO A 67 -25.32 12.92 -7.88
C PRO A 67 -24.60 11.62 -7.46
N PRO A 68 -25.18 10.43 -7.73
CA PRO A 68 -24.57 9.16 -7.36
C PRO A 68 -23.17 8.94 -7.94
N ASP A 69 -22.94 9.44 -9.16
CA ASP A 69 -21.66 9.30 -9.84
C ASP A 69 -20.57 10.16 -9.18
N LEU A 70 -20.93 11.35 -8.65
CA LEU A 70 -20.01 12.21 -7.92
C LEU A 70 -19.47 11.52 -6.66
N ILE A 71 -20.36 10.93 -5.85
CA ILE A 71 -19.93 10.25 -4.62
C ILE A 71 -19.10 9.00 -4.93
N GLU A 72 -19.44 8.27 -6.00
CA GLU A 72 -18.68 7.11 -6.43
C GLU A 72 -17.25 7.50 -6.84
N ASP A 73 -17.09 8.54 -7.67
CA ASP A 73 -15.78 9.00 -8.12
C ASP A 73 -14.90 9.46 -6.96
N VAL A 74 -15.46 10.23 -6.04
CA VAL A 74 -14.77 10.68 -4.82
C VAL A 74 -14.32 9.46 -4.01
N LEU A 75 -15.22 8.52 -3.71
CA LEU A 75 -14.89 7.35 -2.90
C LEU A 75 -13.84 6.46 -3.57
N ARG A 76 -13.93 6.25 -4.89
CA ARG A 76 -12.94 5.49 -5.65
C ARG A 76 -11.56 6.17 -5.63
N ARG A 77 -11.48 7.50 -5.78
CA ARG A 77 -10.19 8.21 -5.70
C ARG A 77 -9.56 8.10 -4.31
N VAL A 78 -10.37 8.26 -3.26
CA VAL A 78 -9.92 8.19 -1.86
C VAL A 78 -9.49 6.77 -1.47
N MET A 79 -10.17 5.74 -2.00
CA MET A 79 -9.72 4.34 -1.85
C MET A 79 -8.36 4.08 -2.50
N ARG A 80 -8.13 4.57 -3.73
CA ARG A 80 -6.82 4.39 -4.39
C ARG A 80 -5.68 4.96 -3.56
N GLU A 81 -5.90 6.11 -2.93
CA GLU A 81 -4.92 6.73 -2.03
C GLU A 81 -4.62 5.85 -0.80
N SER A 82 -5.66 5.21 -0.28
CA SER A 82 -5.56 4.30 0.87
C SER A 82 -4.61 3.14 0.58
N TYR A 83 -4.72 2.53 -0.62
CA TYR A 83 -3.85 1.43 -1.04
C TYR A 83 -2.39 1.82 -1.21
N SER A 84 -2.11 3.03 -1.72
CA SER A 84 -0.74 3.52 -1.86
C SER A 84 -0.07 3.71 -0.50
N SER A 85 -0.81 4.20 0.51
CA SER A 85 -0.29 4.42 1.86
C SER A 85 -0.09 3.14 2.69
N GLU A 86 -0.85 2.07 2.41
CA GLU A 86 -0.74 0.78 3.13
C GLU A 86 0.51 -0.03 2.73
N ASN A 87 1.02 0.16 1.51
CA ASN A 87 2.21 -0.55 1.02
C ASN A 87 3.51 -0.19 1.77
N ASP A 88 3.53 0.90 2.54
CA ASP A 88 4.70 1.34 3.30
C ASP A 88 4.78 0.75 4.73
N LYS A 89 3.71 0.11 5.24
CA LYS A 89 3.67 -0.41 6.63
C LYS A 89 4.24 -1.81 6.85
N GLY A 90 4.86 -2.39 5.83
CA GLY A 90 5.49 -3.69 5.91
C GLY A 90 4.52 -4.87 5.88
N PHE A 91 5.03 -6.04 5.49
CA PHE A 91 4.22 -7.24 5.31
C PHE A 91 4.32 -8.17 6.53
N LYS A 92 3.35 -9.05 6.74
CA LYS A 92 3.42 -10.04 7.83
C LYS A 92 4.51 -11.08 7.54
N THR A 93 5.39 -11.34 8.50
CA THR A 93 6.31 -12.48 8.44
C THR A 93 5.53 -13.79 8.58
N LEU A 94 5.36 -14.52 7.48
CA LEU A 94 4.61 -15.79 7.48
C LEU A 94 5.44 -16.97 8.03
N CYS A 95 6.76 -16.96 7.83
CA CYS A 95 7.67 -18.00 8.32
C CYS A 95 8.76 -17.37 9.21
N PRO A 96 8.49 -17.02 10.47
CA PRO A 96 9.45 -16.31 11.32
C PRO A 96 10.75 -17.07 11.60
N SER A 97 10.72 -18.41 11.49
CA SER A 97 11.89 -19.27 11.66
C SER A 97 12.73 -19.43 10.39
N LEU A 98 12.38 -18.75 9.29
CA LEU A 98 13.15 -18.81 8.05
C LEU A 98 14.55 -18.23 8.30
N ARG A 99 15.56 -19.01 7.97
CA ARG A 99 16.96 -18.55 7.95
C ARG A 99 17.13 -17.46 6.87
N PRO A 100 18.23 -16.69 6.84
CA PRO A 100 18.34 -15.52 5.99
C PRO A 100 18.07 -15.80 4.51
N VAL A 101 17.39 -14.86 3.86
CA VAL A 101 17.10 -14.92 2.43
C VAL A 101 18.28 -14.31 1.69
N VAL A 102 18.87 -15.05 0.75
CA VAL A 102 19.93 -14.52 -0.12
C VAL A 102 19.32 -14.12 -1.46
N ILE A 103 19.63 -12.91 -1.94
CA ILE A 103 19.22 -12.43 -3.26
C ILE A 103 20.47 -12.27 -4.13
N VAL A 104 20.58 -13.12 -5.15
CA VAL A 104 21.60 -13.01 -6.20
C VAL A 104 21.15 -11.97 -7.22
N GLY A 105 21.95 -10.95 -7.49
CA GLY A 105 21.54 -9.81 -8.31
C GLY A 105 20.60 -8.83 -7.59
N GLY A 106 20.68 -8.78 -6.26
CA GLY A 106 19.90 -7.87 -5.40
C GLY A 106 20.09 -6.37 -5.71
N GLY A 107 21.23 -5.97 -6.27
CA GLY A 107 21.52 -4.61 -6.73
C GLY A 107 20.76 -4.20 -7.99
N GLY A 108 20.13 -5.14 -8.70
CA GLY A 108 19.28 -4.89 -9.85
C GLY A 108 17.91 -4.28 -9.49
N GLN A 109 17.13 -3.85 -10.48
CA GLN A 109 15.81 -3.24 -10.23
C GLN A 109 14.86 -4.19 -9.49
N MET A 110 14.70 -5.42 -9.98
CA MET A 110 13.87 -6.44 -9.34
C MET A 110 14.48 -6.94 -8.02
N GLY A 111 15.81 -7.05 -7.95
CA GLY A 111 16.52 -7.45 -6.74
C GLY A 111 16.23 -6.51 -5.57
N ARG A 112 16.32 -5.19 -5.80
CA ARG A 112 16.02 -4.16 -4.80
C ARG A 112 14.55 -4.18 -4.36
N LEU A 113 13.63 -4.53 -5.27
CA LEU A 113 12.22 -4.68 -4.92
C LEU A 113 12.01 -5.85 -3.96
N PHE A 114 12.60 -7.01 -4.24
CA PHE A 114 12.51 -8.18 -3.36
C PHE A 114 13.22 -7.94 -2.02
N GLU A 115 14.38 -7.30 -2.03
CA GLU A 115 15.07 -6.88 -0.81
C GLU A 115 14.18 -6.01 0.07
N LYS A 116 13.59 -4.95 -0.52
CA LYS A 116 12.66 -4.05 0.18
C LYS A 116 11.48 -4.84 0.76
N MET A 117 10.80 -5.66 -0.04
CA MET A 117 9.62 -6.42 0.39
C MET A 117 9.93 -7.41 1.51
N LEU A 118 11.02 -8.17 1.41
CA LEU A 118 11.40 -9.19 2.41
C LEU A 118 11.88 -8.55 3.71
N THR A 119 12.64 -7.46 3.62
CA THR A 119 13.08 -6.68 4.79
C THR A 119 11.87 -6.07 5.50
N LEU A 120 10.95 -5.46 4.74
CA LEU A 120 9.65 -4.97 5.24
C LEU A 120 8.77 -6.09 5.81
N SER A 121 9.00 -7.34 5.40
CA SER A 121 8.34 -8.52 5.97
C SER A 121 9.04 -9.06 7.22
N GLY A 122 10.08 -8.41 7.72
CA GLY A 122 10.84 -8.85 8.91
C GLY A 122 11.88 -9.94 8.66
N TYR A 123 12.18 -10.30 7.41
CA TYR A 123 13.23 -11.28 7.11
C TYR A 123 14.61 -10.64 7.11
N GLN A 124 15.62 -11.41 7.52
CA GLN A 124 17.02 -11.05 7.26
C GLN A 124 17.33 -11.31 5.80
N VAL A 125 17.75 -10.28 5.08
CA VAL A 125 18.11 -10.36 3.66
C VAL A 125 19.61 -10.15 3.51
N ARG A 126 20.25 -10.97 2.67
CA ARG A 126 21.65 -10.83 2.26
C ARG A 126 21.70 -10.69 0.75
N ILE A 127 22.52 -9.79 0.25
CA ILE A 127 22.69 -9.57 -1.18
C ILE A 127 23.98 -10.25 -1.65
N LEU A 128 23.91 -10.95 -2.78
CA LEU A 128 25.06 -11.54 -3.46
C LEU A 128 25.19 -10.94 -4.86
N GLU A 129 26.25 -10.17 -5.07
CA GLU A 129 26.61 -9.58 -6.36
C GLU A 129 27.90 -10.18 -6.93
N GLN A 130 28.27 -9.77 -8.15
CA GLN A 130 29.49 -10.23 -8.82
C GLN A 130 30.76 -10.02 -7.99
N GLN A 131 30.88 -8.88 -7.31
CA GLN A 131 32.02 -8.58 -6.44
C GLN A 131 32.11 -9.49 -5.21
N ASP A 132 31.02 -10.14 -4.82
CA ASP A 132 30.95 -10.98 -3.63
C ASP A 132 31.19 -12.46 -3.91
N TRP A 133 31.38 -12.84 -5.18
CA TRP A 133 31.63 -14.22 -5.59
C TRP A 133 32.74 -14.94 -4.81
N PRO A 134 33.88 -14.31 -4.46
CA PRO A 134 34.91 -14.96 -3.64
C PRO A 134 34.42 -15.43 -2.26
N ARG A 135 33.37 -14.78 -1.72
CA ARG A 135 32.74 -15.08 -0.42
C ARG A 135 31.36 -15.72 -0.57
N ALA A 136 30.97 -16.12 -1.78
CA ALA A 136 29.62 -16.60 -2.06
C ALA A 136 29.24 -17.77 -1.14
N ARG A 137 30.16 -18.72 -0.93
CA ARG A 137 29.96 -19.88 -0.07
C ARG A 137 29.55 -19.50 1.35
N ASP A 138 30.17 -18.46 1.91
CA ASP A 138 29.87 -18.00 3.26
C ASP A 138 28.52 -17.27 3.31
N ILE A 139 28.22 -16.47 2.28
CA ILE A 139 26.97 -15.71 2.18
C ILE A 139 25.75 -16.63 2.10
N VAL A 140 25.87 -17.78 1.39
CA VAL A 140 24.77 -18.75 1.21
C VAL A 140 24.75 -19.89 2.24
N ALA A 141 25.76 -20.02 3.10
CA ALA A 141 26.00 -21.21 3.92
C ALA A 141 24.77 -21.64 4.77
N ASP A 142 24.07 -20.67 5.36
CA ASP A 142 22.90 -20.87 6.21
C ASP A 142 21.61 -20.31 5.58
N ALA A 143 21.59 -20.06 4.27
CA ALA A 143 20.41 -19.49 3.60
C ALA A 143 19.16 -20.36 3.80
N GLY A 144 18.05 -19.72 4.15
CA GLY A 144 16.73 -20.35 4.23
C GLY A 144 16.00 -20.36 2.89
N MET A 145 16.32 -19.38 2.04
CA MET A 145 15.79 -19.22 0.69
C MET A 145 16.82 -18.46 -0.16
N VAL A 146 16.92 -18.79 -1.44
CA VAL A 146 17.74 -18.05 -2.41
C VAL A 146 16.87 -17.58 -3.56
N ILE A 147 16.89 -16.28 -3.83
CA ILE A 147 16.21 -15.66 -4.97
C ILE A 147 17.28 -15.26 -5.98
N VAL A 148 17.12 -15.65 -7.24
CA VAL A 148 18.00 -15.24 -8.34
C VAL A 148 17.29 -14.21 -9.17
N SER A 149 17.76 -12.97 -9.10
CA SER A 149 17.22 -11.80 -9.80
C SER A 149 18.31 -11.16 -10.65
N VAL A 150 18.76 -11.88 -11.67
CA VAL A 150 19.75 -11.39 -12.63
C VAL A 150 19.06 -10.93 -13.92
N PRO A 151 19.63 -9.94 -14.65
CA PRO A 151 18.99 -9.47 -15.86
C PRO A 151 19.06 -10.54 -16.95
N ILE A 152 17.91 -10.88 -17.54
CA ILE A 152 17.78 -11.93 -18.57
C ILE A 152 18.69 -11.68 -19.79
N HIS A 153 18.98 -10.42 -20.11
CA HIS A 153 19.79 -10.04 -21.28
C HIS A 153 21.30 -10.27 -21.14
N VAL A 154 21.78 -10.64 -19.95
CA VAL A 154 23.21 -10.89 -19.66
C VAL A 154 23.48 -12.29 -19.11
N THR A 155 22.46 -13.14 -19.01
CA THR A 155 22.59 -14.57 -18.69
C THR A 155 22.51 -15.38 -19.98
N GLU A 156 23.66 -15.84 -20.47
CA GLU A 156 23.77 -16.96 -21.43
C GLU A 156 23.85 -18.30 -20.69
#